data_AF-A0A0P9DBI6-F1
#
_entry.id   AF-A0A0P9DBI6-F1
#
_cell.length_a   1.000
_cell.length_b   1.000
_cell.length_c   1.000
_cell.angle_alpha   90.00
_cell.angle_beta   90.00
_cell.angle_gamma   90.00
#
_symmetry.space_group_name_H-M   'P 1'
#
loop_
_entity.id
_entity.type
_entity.pdbx_description
1 polymer ?
#
loop_
_entity_poly.entity_id
_entity_poly.type
_entity_poly.pdbx_seq_one_letter_code
_entity_poly.pdbx_strand_id
1 'polypeptide(L)'
;MPICPSCGTTNRADARFCLHCAARLPQAPELPARPSPDDHAWLAATLTHKPAYSHEKTATAPRAAANSRKPHDTQHEGARMDATQPPTLGQPDGLFAGRYEIVAQQGDQVEAIDRQPWKRCWACGATSNDPGELFCTECGANLDNRHYQGQLSTGAPSGLALVTSVTDAATREVLPPVWDQVHASAAPSAPTLTLVSDSGRAPVNTPLDELQALYIG
;
A
#
# COMPACT_ATOMS: atom_id res chain seq x y z
N MET A 1 21.80 -5.22 15.29
CA MET A 1 20.48 -5.84 15.03
C MET A 1 19.84 -6.16 16.38
N PRO A 2 18.73 -5.51 16.76
CA PRO A 2 18.07 -5.75 18.05
C PRO A 2 17.45 -7.16 18.11
N ILE A 3 17.66 -7.84 19.25
CA ILE A 3 17.03 -9.12 19.56
C ILE A 3 15.72 -8.82 20.29
N CYS A 4 14.61 -9.42 19.83
CA CYS A 4 13.31 -9.25 20.47
C CYS A 4 13.32 -9.88 21.87
N PRO A 5 13.00 -9.12 22.94
CA PRO A 5 12.97 -9.67 24.29
C PRO A 5 11.80 -10.65 24.51
N SER A 6 10.78 -10.61 23.66
CA SER A 6 9.59 -11.47 23.79
C SER A 6 9.74 -12.83 23.11
N CYS A 7 10.46 -12.93 21.99
CA CYS A 7 10.57 -14.18 21.23
C CYS A 7 12.00 -14.56 20.81
N GLY A 8 13.00 -13.72 21.09
CA GLY A 8 14.40 -13.99 20.71
C GLY A 8 14.74 -13.80 19.24
N THR A 9 13.79 -13.39 18.38
CA THR A 9 14.05 -13.12 16.96
C THR A 9 14.99 -11.92 16.78
N THR A 10 16.00 -12.05 15.93
CA THR A 10 16.88 -10.95 15.52
C THR A 10 16.18 -10.10 14.46
N ASN A 11 16.09 -8.80 14.69
CA ASN A 11 15.43 -7.84 13.78
C ASN A 11 16.45 -6.86 13.18
N ARG A 12 16.07 -6.21 12.09
CA ARG A 12 16.86 -5.11 11.51
C ARG A 12 16.95 -3.91 12.46
N ALA A 13 17.95 -3.05 12.24
CA ALA A 13 18.35 -2.01 13.18
C ALA A 13 17.27 -0.94 13.40
N ASP A 14 16.47 -0.64 12.39
CA ASP A 14 15.42 0.35 12.32
C ASP A 14 14.02 -0.21 12.67
N ALA A 15 13.90 -1.52 12.92
CA ALA A 15 12.61 -2.14 13.24
C ALA A 15 12.03 -1.57 14.54
N ARG A 16 10.76 -1.14 14.49
CA ARG A 16 10.00 -0.66 15.66
C ARG A 16 9.21 -1.78 16.32
N PHE A 17 8.80 -2.76 15.54
CA PHE A 17 8.07 -3.95 15.95
C PHE A 17 8.80 -5.21 15.46
N CYS A 18 8.68 -6.30 16.22
CA CYS A 18 9.31 -7.56 15.88
C CYS A 18 8.63 -8.20 14.66
N LEU A 19 9.43 -8.59 13.67
CA LEU A 19 8.98 -9.23 12.43
C LEU A 19 8.28 -10.59 12.63
N HIS A 20 8.45 -11.22 13.80
CA HIS A 20 7.93 -12.56 14.09
C HIS A 20 6.80 -12.59 15.11
N CYS A 21 6.77 -11.67 16.10
CA CYS A 21 5.75 -11.70 17.15
C CYS A 21 5.04 -10.36 17.39
N ALA A 22 5.31 -9.35 16.55
CA ALA A 22 4.78 -7.99 16.68
C ALA A 22 5.10 -7.27 18.00
N ALA A 23 5.94 -7.81 18.89
CA ALA A 23 6.33 -7.09 20.09
C ALA A 23 7.08 -5.81 19.73
N ARG A 24 6.72 -4.68 20.36
CA ARG A 24 7.44 -3.42 20.19
C ARG A 24 8.89 -3.60 20.67
N LEU A 25 9.84 -3.22 19.82
CA LEU A 25 11.25 -3.34 20.12
C LEU A 25 11.71 -2.14 20.96
N PRO A 26 12.63 -2.35 21.92
CA PRO A 26 13.29 -1.25 22.61
C PRO A 26 14.00 -0.39 21.57
N GLN A 27 13.54 0.85 21.37
CA GLN A 27 14.26 1.80 20.53
C GLN A 27 15.57 2.13 21.25
N ALA A 28 16.69 2.17 20.52
CA ALA A 28 17.90 2.78 21.05
C ALA A 28 17.50 4.19 21.54
N PRO A 29 17.99 4.65 22.71
CA PRO A 29 17.71 6.00 23.15
C PRO A 29 18.05 6.95 22.00
N GLU A 30 17.05 7.65 21.46
CA GLU A 30 17.30 8.81 20.62
C GLU A 30 18.14 9.73 21.50
N LEU A 31 19.45 9.78 21.24
CA LEU A 31 20.28 10.83 21.80
C LEU A 31 19.58 12.12 21.37
N PRO A 32 19.11 12.96 22.32
CA PRO A 32 18.42 14.18 21.93
C PRO A 32 19.36 14.94 21.00
N ALA A 33 18.85 15.28 19.81
CA ALA A 33 19.58 16.10 18.86
C ALA A 33 20.08 17.32 19.66
N ARG A 34 21.41 17.44 19.79
CA ARG A 34 21.98 18.64 20.39
C ARG A 34 21.48 19.81 19.53
N PRO A 35 20.83 20.83 20.11
CA PRO A 35 20.41 21.97 19.34
C PRO A 35 21.61 22.52 18.60
N SER A 36 21.45 22.76 17.30
CA SER A 36 22.50 23.35 16.51
C SER A 36 22.78 24.78 17.02
N PRO A 37 23.98 25.33 16.80
CA PRO A 37 24.25 26.73 17.06
C PRO A 37 23.23 27.67 16.40
N ASP A 38 22.67 27.25 15.27
CA ASP A 38 21.65 27.99 14.52
C ASP A 38 20.29 27.99 15.25
N ASP A 39 19.92 26.90 15.93
CA ASP A 39 18.72 26.84 16.77
C ASP A 39 18.83 27.81 17.96
N HIS A 40 20.03 27.90 18.55
CA HIS A 40 20.33 28.86 19.61
C HIS A 40 20.30 30.31 19.09
N ALA A 41 20.83 30.55 17.90
CA ALA A 41 20.79 31.86 17.26
C ALA A 41 19.36 32.28 16.91
N TRP A 42 18.53 31.35 16.42
CA TRP A 42 17.12 31.58 16.14
C TRP A 42 16.35 31.91 17.42
N LEU A 43 16.48 31.10 18.48
CA LEU A 43 15.83 31.35 19.77
C LEU A 43 16.22 32.71 20.37
N ALA A 44 17.50 33.07 20.31
CA ALA A 44 17.97 34.38 20.77
C ALA A 44 17.38 35.54 19.94
N ALA A 45 17.25 35.37 18.63
CA ALA A 45 16.63 36.35 17.74
C ALA A 45 15.11 36.47 17.96
N THR A 46 14.42 35.36 18.25
CA THR A 46 12.97 35.34 18.48
C THR A 46 12.59 35.95 19.82
N LEU A 47 13.36 35.70 20.88
CA LEU A 47 13.12 36.27 22.21
C LEU A 47 13.40 37.78 22.29
N THR A 48 14.14 38.32 21.32
CA THR A 48 14.48 39.75 21.24
C THR A 48 13.59 40.53 20.27
N HIS A 49 12.74 39.86 19.47
CA HIS A 49 11.82 40.52 18.54
C HIS A 49 10.44 40.76 19.18
N LYS A 50 10.05 42.03 19.32
CA LYS A 50 8.63 42.42 19.49
C LYS A 50 7.91 42.23 18.15
N PRO A 51 6.70 41.64 18.12
CA PRO A 51 6.08 41.27 16.85
C PRO A 51 5.51 42.50 16.16
N ALA A 52 6.02 42.81 14.96
CA ALA A 52 5.28 43.54 13.95
C ALA A 52 4.86 42.51 12.88
N TYR A 53 3.55 42.32 12.75
CA TYR A 53 2.95 41.53 11.69
C TYR A 53 3.37 42.06 10.32
N SER A 54 3.78 41.17 9.41
CA SER A 54 3.41 41.28 8.00
C SER A 54 3.51 39.92 7.30
N HIS A 55 2.44 39.59 6.60
CA HIS A 55 2.40 38.58 5.55
C HIS A 55 3.32 39.02 4.40
N GLU A 56 4.03 38.09 3.75
CA GLU A 56 3.75 37.74 2.35
C GLU A 56 4.65 36.62 1.80
N LYS A 57 4.13 36.06 0.71
CA LYS A 57 4.51 34.86 -0.03
C LYS A 57 5.91 34.92 -0.65
N THR A 58 6.50 33.74 -0.82
CA THR A 58 6.80 33.08 -2.13
C THR A 58 8.18 32.44 -2.08
N ALA A 59 8.27 31.12 -2.29
CA ALA A 59 9.54 30.45 -2.57
C ALA A 59 9.37 29.45 -3.72
N THR A 60 9.86 29.88 -4.88
CA THR A 60 10.01 29.14 -6.13
C THR A 60 11.16 28.14 -5.99
N ALA A 61 10.95 26.90 -6.43
CA ALA A 61 11.96 25.84 -6.46
C ALA A 61 12.94 25.99 -7.65
N PRO A 62 14.20 25.55 -7.53
CA PRO A 62 15.05 25.28 -8.67
C PRO A 62 15.13 23.78 -9.04
N ARG A 63 15.16 23.49 -10.35
CA ARG A 63 15.48 22.20 -10.99
C ARG A 63 16.96 22.15 -11.41
N ALA A 64 17.53 20.94 -11.44
CA ALA A 64 18.45 20.35 -12.44
C ALA A 64 19.14 19.11 -11.81
N ALA A 65 19.53 18.02 -12.46
CA ALA A 65 19.38 17.46 -13.81
C ALA A 65 19.79 15.97 -13.75
N ALA A 66 19.44 15.21 -14.80
CA ALA A 66 19.56 13.77 -14.95
C ALA A 66 20.97 13.25 -15.27
N ASN A 67 21.18 11.93 -15.12
CA ASN A 67 22.14 11.16 -15.92
C ASN A 67 21.71 9.70 -16.15
N SER A 68 21.83 9.29 -17.42
CA SER A 68 21.48 7.99 -18.01
C SER A 68 22.62 6.96 -17.94
N ARG A 69 22.31 5.66 -17.79
CA ARG A 69 23.12 4.54 -18.33
C ARG A 69 22.22 3.39 -18.81
N LYS A 70 22.64 2.76 -19.92
CA LYS A 70 21.94 1.74 -20.72
C LYS A 70 22.11 0.31 -20.17
N PRO A 71 21.24 -0.64 -20.59
CA PRO A 71 21.22 -2.03 -20.14
C PRO A 71 22.08 -2.97 -21.03
N HIS A 72 22.49 -4.12 -20.47
CA HIS A 72 23.19 -5.19 -21.17
C HIS A 72 22.27 -6.41 -21.38
N ASP A 73 22.37 -6.97 -22.57
CA ASP A 73 21.61 -8.07 -23.16
C ASP A 73 22.20 -9.43 -22.75
N THR A 74 21.37 -10.48 -22.69
CA THR A 74 21.77 -11.89 -22.95
C THR A 74 20.53 -12.79 -23.00
N GLN A 75 20.28 -13.35 -24.18
CA GLN A 75 19.31 -14.41 -24.48
C GLN A 75 19.95 -15.79 -24.25
N HIS A 76 19.12 -16.82 -24.02
CA HIS A 76 19.20 -18.10 -24.74
C HIS A 76 17.90 -18.91 -24.61
N GLU A 77 17.40 -19.36 -25.78
CA GLU A 77 16.43 -20.44 -26.05
C GLU A 77 16.72 -21.73 -25.26
N GLY A 78 15.82 -22.69 -25.04
CA GLY A 78 14.49 -22.98 -25.54
C GLY A 78 14.28 -24.51 -25.40
N ALA A 79 13.10 -24.96 -24.98
CA ALA A 79 12.70 -26.36 -25.11
C ALA A 79 11.17 -26.46 -25.19
N ARG A 80 10.68 -26.89 -26.36
CA ARG A 80 9.30 -27.30 -26.63
C ARG A 80 9.07 -28.70 -26.07
N MET A 81 7.84 -29.01 -25.64
CA MET A 81 7.03 -30.19 -26.05
C MET A 81 5.60 -30.09 -25.46
N ASP A 82 4.70 -30.91 -26.00
CA ASP A 82 3.27 -30.67 -26.32
C ASP A 82 2.19 -30.69 -25.21
N ALA A 83 1.20 -29.81 -25.45
CA ALA A 83 -0.27 -29.92 -25.37
C ALA A 83 -1.00 -30.74 -24.28
N THR A 84 -1.72 -30.04 -23.38
CA THR A 84 -3.14 -30.32 -23.00
C THR A 84 -3.83 -29.11 -22.30
N GLN A 85 -4.94 -28.58 -22.86
CA GLN A 85 -6.06 -27.79 -22.24
C GLN A 85 -5.75 -26.43 -21.49
N PRO A 86 -6.66 -25.41 -21.41
CA PRO A 86 -6.28 -23.98 -21.32
C PRO A 86 -5.97 -23.47 -19.90
N PRO A 87 -5.03 -22.53 -19.74
CA PRO A 87 -4.84 -21.82 -18.47
C PRO A 87 -5.88 -20.70 -18.30
N THR A 88 -6.62 -20.78 -17.20
CA THR A 88 -7.51 -19.72 -16.66
C THR A 88 -6.71 -18.44 -16.40
N LEU A 89 -7.33 -17.27 -16.57
CA LEU A 89 -6.72 -15.93 -16.50
C LEU A 89 -5.75 -15.71 -15.31
N GLY A 90 -4.44 -15.72 -15.60
CA GLY A 90 -3.33 -15.44 -14.66
C GLY A 90 -2.20 -16.49 -14.71
N GLN A 91 -1.10 -16.23 -15.43
CA GLN A 91 0.19 -16.94 -15.22
C GLN A 91 1.35 -16.17 -15.92
N PRO A 92 2.59 -16.15 -15.39
CA PRO A 92 3.30 -17.21 -14.67
C PRO A 92 2.99 -17.23 -13.16
N ASP A 93 2.98 -18.41 -12.56
CA ASP A 93 2.61 -18.76 -11.16
C ASP A 93 1.14 -18.70 -10.69
N GLY A 94 0.16 -18.28 -11.50
CA GLY A 94 -1.25 -18.27 -11.11
C GLY A 94 -1.71 -16.98 -10.43
N LEU A 95 -0.79 -16.01 -10.29
CA LEU A 95 -1.05 -14.74 -9.62
C LEU A 95 -1.48 -13.65 -10.61
N PHE A 96 -2.56 -12.95 -10.27
CA PHE A 96 -2.97 -11.72 -10.93
C PHE A 96 -1.97 -10.60 -10.64
N ALA A 97 -1.47 -9.97 -11.72
CA ALA A 97 -0.41 -8.96 -11.68
C ALA A 97 0.85 -9.40 -10.90
N GLY A 98 1.11 -10.71 -10.84
CA GLY A 98 2.26 -11.27 -10.11
C GLY A 98 2.23 -11.08 -8.59
N ARG A 99 1.06 -10.74 -8.00
CA ARG A 99 0.91 -10.45 -6.57
C ARG A 99 -0.30 -11.11 -5.92
N TYR A 100 -1.44 -11.10 -6.59
CA TYR A 100 -2.71 -11.50 -5.98
C TYR A 100 -3.13 -12.88 -6.46
N GLU A 101 -3.42 -13.78 -5.53
CA GLU A 101 -4.04 -15.06 -5.88
C GLU A 101 -5.56 -14.90 -5.81
N ILE A 102 -6.27 -15.20 -6.88
CA ILE A 102 -7.74 -15.20 -6.89
C ILE A 102 -8.21 -16.56 -6.37
N VAL A 103 -8.83 -16.58 -5.19
CA VAL A 103 -9.22 -17.82 -4.48
C VAL A 103 -10.70 -18.15 -4.61
N ALA A 104 -11.54 -17.15 -4.92
CA ALA A 104 -12.94 -17.36 -5.29
C ALA A 104 -13.37 -16.33 -6.33
N GLN A 105 -14.29 -16.74 -7.23
CA GLN A 105 -14.88 -15.85 -8.22
C GLN A 105 -16.34 -16.23 -8.48
N GLN A 106 -17.22 -15.23 -8.46
CA GLN A 106 -18.62 -15.35 -8.87
C GLN A 106 -18.98 -14.20 -9.80
N GLY A 107 -19.08 -14.48 -11.11
CA GLY A 107 -19.25 -13.44 -12.12
C GLY A 107 -18.02 -12.54 -12.16
N ASP A 108 -18.21 -11.25 -11.93
CA ASP A 108 -17.14 -10.25 -11.84
C ASP A 108 -16.60 -10.06 -10.42
N GLN A 109 -17.29 -10.57 -9.39
CA GLN A 109 -16.84 -10.47 -7.99
C GLN A 109 -15.76 -11.50 -7.70
N VAL A 110 -14.74 -11.10 -6.95
CA VAL A 110 -13.62 -11.96 -6.58
C VAL A 110 -13.19 -11.79 -5.14
N GLU A 111 -12.68 -12.88 -4.57
CA GLU A 111 -11.89 -12.87 -3.36
C GLU A 111 -10.43 -13.15 -3.73
N ALA A 112 -9.52 -12.30 -3.26
CA ALA A 112 -8.10 -12.40 -3.56
C ALA A 112 -7.24 -12.38 -2.30
N ILE A 113 -6.17 -13.16 -2.30
CA ILE A 113 -5.14 -13.17 -1.26
C ILE A 113 -3.91 -12.42 -1.77
N ASP A 114 -3.41 -11.46 -0.98
CA ASP A 114 -2.13 -10.81 -1.26
C ASP A 114 -0.98 -11.74 -0.88
N ARG A 115 -0.21 -12.19 -1.89
CA ARG A 115 0.96 -13.04 -1.69
C ARG A 115 2.26 -12.25 -1.51
N GLN A 116 2.20 -10.92 -1.57
CA GLN A 116 3.35 -10.04 -1.31
C GLN A 116 2.99 -8.89 -0.35
N PRO A 117 2.39 -9.19 0.81
CA PRO A 117 1.89 -8.19 1.76
C PRO A 117 3.01 -7.34 2.38
N TRP A 118 4.25 -7.85 2.40
CA TRP A 118 5.43 -7.09 2.83
C TRP A 118 5.74 -5.88 1.93
N LYS A 119 5.35 -5.93 0.64
CA LYS A 119 5.60 -4.82 -0.30
C LYS A 119 4.83 -3.55 0.07
N ARG A 120 3.68 -3.67 0.73
CA ARG A 120 2.88 -2.54 1.21
C ARG A 120 1.97 -2.99 2.36
N CYS A 121 2.32 -2.62 3.59
CA CYS A 121 1.51 -2.94 4.76
C CYS A 121 0.08 -2.40 4.62
N TRP A 122 -0.91 -3.26 4.86
CA TRP A 122 -2.33 -2.91 4.77
C TRP A 122 -2.79 -1.88 5.82
N ALA A 123 -2.11 -1.84 6.97
CA ALA A 123 -2.51 -0.98 8.08
C ALA A 123 -1.87 0.41 8.02
N CYS A 124 -0.57 0.50 7.70
CA CYS A 124 0.18 1.76 7.74
C CYS A 124 0.81 2.17 6.41
N GLY A 125 0.71 1.35 5.36
CA GLY A 125 1.29 1.63 4.05
C GLY A 125 2.80 1.43 3.94
N ALA A 126 3.48 0.98 4.99
CA ALA A 126 4.93 0.74 4.99
C ALA A 126 5.38 -0.16 3.84
N THR A 127 6.43 0.24 3.12
CA THR A 127 7.03 -0.53 2.01
C THR A 127 8.45 -1.01 2.33
N SER A 128 8.84 -0.93 3.61
CA SER A 128 10.18 -1.21 4.13
C SER A 128 10.35 -2.65 4.64
N ASN A 129 9.30 -3.48 4.57
CA ASN A 129 9.35 -4.86 5.06
C ASN A 129 10.01 -5.79 4.02
N ASP A 130 10.70 -6.80 4.52
CA ASP A 130 11.37 -7.82 3.71
C ASP A 130 10.45 -9.03 3.41
N PRO A 131 10.70 -9.78 2.32
CA PRO A 131 10.00 -11.03 2.06
C PRO A 131 10.08 -12.00 3.24
N GLY A 132 8.94 -12.56 3.64
CA GLY A 132 8.84 -13.52 4.74
C GLY A 132 8.66 -12.91 6.13
N GLU A 133 8.66 -11.58 6.29
CA GLU A 133 8.26 -10.95 7.55
C GLU A 133 6.76 -11.21 7.81
N LEU A 134 6.44 -11.78 8.98
CA LEU A 134 5.05 -12.12 9.36
C LEU A 134 4.30 -10.89 9.87
N PHE A 135 5.03 -9.89 10.37
CA PHE A 135 4.46 -8.68 10.92
C PHE A 135 5.17 -7.45 10.38
N CYS A 136 4.41 -6.39 10.17
CA CYS A 136 4.93 -5.10 9.79
C CYS A 136 5.82 -4.57 10.91
N THR A 137 7.06 -4.30 10.56
CA THR A 137 8.11 -3.82 11.46
C THR A 137 7.96 -2.34 11.81
N GLU A 138 7.06 -1.61 11.14
CA GLU A 138 6.72 -0.22 11.45
C GLU A 138 5.49 -0.06 12.36
N CYS A 139 4.47 -0.92 12.23
CA CYS A 139 3.19 -0.79 12.96
C CYS A 139 2.73 -2.06 13.69
N GLY A 140 3.41 -3.19 13.52
CA GLY A 140 3.07 -4.47 14.16
C GLY A 140 1.90 -5.22 13.52
N ALA A 141 1.32 -4.74 12.43
CA ALA A 141 0.22 -5.43 11.76
C ALA A 141 0.64 -6.79 11.21
N ASN A 142 -0.20 -7.82 11.42
CA ASN A 142 -0.01 -9.13 10.80
C ASN A 142 -0.08 -9.00 9.27
N LEU A 143 0.95 -9.46 8.58
CA LEU A 143 1.06 -9.41 7.13
C LEU A 143 0.57 -10.71 6.47
N ASP A 144 0.33 -11.77 7.23
CA ASP A 144 0.02 -13.08 6.67
C ASP A 144 -1.39 -13.17 6.09
N ASN A 145 -1.49 -13.94 5.01
CA ASN A 145 -2.71 -14.42 4.34
C ASN A 145 -3.89 -13.42 4.35
N ARG A 146 -3.66 -12.19 3.89
CA ARG A 146 -4.70 -11.15 3.88
C ARG A 146 -5.63 -11.33 2.69
N HIS A 147 -6.92 -11.45 2.99
CA HIS A 147 -7.99 -11.53 2.00
C HIS A 147 -8.55 -10.14 1.69
N TYR A 148 -8.89 -9.95 0.42
CA TYR A 148 -9.55 -8.77 -0.11
C TYR A 148 -10.73 -9.19 -0.97
N GLN A 149 -11.84 -8.48 -0.81
CA GLN A 149 -12.94 -8.53 -1.76
C GLN A 149 -12.63 -7.57 -2.93
N GLY A 150 -13.13 -7.87 -4.11
CA GLY A 150 -12.89 -7.04 -5.27
C GLY A 150 -13.72 -7.42 -6.49
N GLN A 151 -13.42 -6.74 -7.60
CA GLN A 151 -14.10 -6.94 -8.88
C GLN A 151 -13.07 -7.05 -10.01
N LEU A 152 -13.29 -8.00 -10.91
CA LEU A 152 -12.61 -8.12 -12.19
C LEU A 152 -13.41 -7.40 -13.27
N SER A 153 -12.75 -6.56 -14.05
CA SER A 153 -13.35 -5.88 -15.21
C SER A 153 -12.52 -6.10 -16.47
N THR A 154 -13.18 -6.25 -17.61
CA THR A 154 -12.55 -6.38 -18.93
C THR A 154 -13.05 -5.25 -19.82
N GLY A 155 -12.14 -4.39 -20.31
CA GLY A 155 -12.49 -3.25 -21.15
C GLY A 155 -12.67 -1.96 -20.35
N ALA A 156 -13.67 -1.14 -20.70
CA ALA A 156 -13.92 0.11 -20.00
C ALA A 156 -14.28 -0.17 -18.53
N PRO A 157 -13.66 0.53 -17.55
CA PRO A 157 -14.00 0.35 -16.15
C PRO A 157 -15.49 0.58 -15.92
N SER A 158 -16.11 -0.26 -15.10
CA SER A 158 -17.51 -0.13 -14.67
C SER A 158 -17.61 -0.40 -13.16
N GLY A 159 -18.68 0.08 -12.51
CA GLY A 159 -18.86 -0.13 -11.07
C GLY A 159 -17.78 0.56 -10.22
N LEU A 160 -17.23 -0.15 -9.23
CA LEU A 160 -16.21 0.39 -8.31
C LEU A 160 -14.93 0.85 -9.03
N ALA A 161 -14.65 0.30 -10.22
CA ALA A 161 -13.48 0.65 -11.02
C ALA A 161 -13.54 2.06 -11.64
N LEU A 162 -14.71 2.72 -11.65
CA LEU A 162 -14.88 4.09 -12.18
C LEU A 162 -14.54 5.19 -11.17
N VAL A 163 -14.50 4.86 -9.88
CA VAL A 163 -14.34 5.85 -8.82
C VAL A 163 -12.86 5.98 -8.48
N THR A 164 -12.13 6.79 -9.25
CA THR A 164 -10.72 7.08 -9.00
C THR A 164 -10.50 7.87 -7.70
N SER A 165 -11.52 8.58 -7.24
CA SER A 165 -11.58 9.24 -5.94
C SER A 165 -13.03 9.52 -5.54
N VAL A 166 -13.42 9.09 -4.33
CA VAL A 166 -14.64 9.57 -3.69
C VAL A 166 -14.29 10.88 -2.99
N THR A 167 -14.73 12.02 -3.51
CA THR A 167 -14.46 13.34 -2.91
C THR A 167 -15.45 13.68 -1.81
N ASP A 168 -16.65 13.10 -1.85
CA ASP A 168 -17.69 13.32 -0.86
C ASP A 168 -17.40 12.57 0.45
N ALA A 169 -17.56 13.26 1.57
CA ALA A 169 -17.23 12.73 2.90
C ALA A 169 -18.24 11.66 3.35
N ALA A 170 -19.52 11.83 3.03
CA ALA A 170 -20.58 10.87 3.35
C ALA A 170 -20.44 9.60 2.50
N THR A 171 -20.15 9.72 1.21
CA THR A 171 -19.87 8.56 0.35
C THR A 171 -18.62 7.79 0.80
N ARG A 172 -17.55 8.47 1.26
CA ARG A 172 -16.36 7.82 1.87
C ARG A 172 -16.72 7.12 3.19
N GLU A 173 -17.68 7.65 3.91
CA GLU A 173 -18.18 7.05 5.13
C GLU A 173 -18.99 5.80 4.84
N VAL A 174 -19.47 5.54 3.62
CA VAL A 174 -20.26 4.33 3.31
C VAL A 174 -19.51 3.33 2.43
N LEU A 175 -18.76 3.78 1.41
CA LEU A 175 -18.03 2.89 0.50
C LEU A 175 -16.68 2.45 1.10
N PRO A 176 -16.30 1.17 0.97
CA PRO A 176 -14.97 0.73 1.39
C PRO A 176 -13.90 1.39 0.50
N PRO A 177 -12.76 1.84 1.07
CA PRO A 177 -11.70 2.43 0.27
C PRO A 177 -11.12 1.41 -0.71
N VAL A 178 -10.84 1.82 -1.94
CA VAL A 178 -10.07 1.00 -2.89
C VAL A 178 -8.68 0.78 -2.29
N TRP A 179 -8.34 -0.49 -2.09
CA TRP A 179 -7.02 -0.92 -1.64
C TRP A 179 -6.02 -0.86 -2.78
N ASP A 180 -6.33 -1.50 -3.92
CA ASP A 180 -5.44 -1.57 -5.06
C ASP A 180 -6.22 -1.71 -6.36
N GLN A 181 -5.63 -1.25 -7.45
CA GLN A 181 -6.17 -1.44 -8.79
C GLN A 181 -5.03 -1.81 -9.73
N VAL A 182 -5.01 -3.05 -10.17
CA VAL A 182 -3.89 -3.63 -10.94
C VAL A 182 -4.39 -4.23 -12.24
N HIS A 183 -3.54 -4.18 -13.26
CA HIS A 183 -3.82 -4.76 -14.57
C HIS A 183 -3.11 -6.11 -14.69
N ALA A 184 -3.76 -7.09 -15.34
CA ALA A 184 -3.17 -8.42 -15.55
C ALA A 184 -1.87 -8.36 -16.39
N SER A 185 -1.77 -7.37 -17.28
CA SER A 185 -0.58 -7.09 -18.08
C SER A 185 -0.57 -5.63 -18.53
N ALA A 186 0.48 -5.22 -19.24
CA ALA A 186 0.58 -3.88 -19.83
C ALA A 186 -0.29 -3.68 -21.08
N ALA A 187 -1.00 -4.71 -21.55
CA ALA A 187 -1.86 -4.59 -22.73
C ALA A 187 -3.04 -3.63 -22.43
N PRO A 188 -3.46 -2.76 -23.37
CA PRO A 188 -4.57 -1.82 -23.15
C PRO A 188 -5.92 -2.49 -22.86
N SER A 189 -6.09 -3.73 -23.32
CA SER A 189 -7.28 -4.56 -23.07
C SER A 189 -7.08 -5.56 -21.94
N ALA A 190 -6.00 -5.44 -21.16
CA ALA A 190 -5.77 -6.32 -20.03
C ALA A 190 -6.89 -6.16 -19.00
N PRO A 191 -7.38 -7.27 -18.42
CA PRO A 191 -8.32 -7.20 -17.31
C PRO A 191 -7.74 -6.40 -16.15
N THR A 192 -8.63 -5.71 -15.44
CA THR A 192 -8.30 -4.92 -14.25
C THR A 192 -8.95 -5.54 -13.03
N LEU A 193 -8.15 -5.78 -12.00
CA LEU A 193 -8.58 -6.19 -10.67
C LEU A 193 -8.63 -4.98 -9.76
N THR A 194 -9.80 -4.67 -9.21
CA THR A 194 -10.00 -3.63 -8.20
C THR A 194 -10.30 -4.29 -6.87
N LEU A 195 -9.44 -4.10 -5.87
CA LEU A 195 -9.57 -4.64 -4.52
C LEU A 195 -10.02 -3.55 -3.55
N VAL A 196 -10.88 -3.90 -2.60
CA VAL A 196 -11.34 -2.98 -1.54
C VAL A 196 -10.79 -3.37 -0.17
N SER A 197 -10.50 -2.36 0.64
CA SER A 197 -10.10 -2.52 2.04
C SER A 197 -11.33 -2.62 2.94
N ASP A 198 -11.94 -3.80 2.99
CA ASP A 198 -13.09 -4.05 3.85
C ASP A 198 -12.66 -4.48 5.26
N SER A 199 -12.03 -3.55 6.00
CA SER A 199 -11.62 -3.81 7.38
C SER A 199 -12.78 -3.54 8.34
N GLY A 200 -13.67 -4.53 8.50
CA GLY A 200 -14.63 -4.59 9.62
C GLY A 200 -15.80 -3.61 9.54
N ARG A 201 -16.16 -3.14 8.35
CA ARG A 201 -17.38 -2.35 8.14
C ARG A 201 -18.59 -3.28 8.24
N ALA A 202 -19.65 -2.82 8.90
CA ALA A 202 -20.91 -3.56 8.89
C ALA A 202 -21.42 -3.68 7.44
N PRO A 203 -21.87 -4.86 6.99
CA PRO A 203 -22.42 -5.03 5.66
C PRO A 203 -23.56 -4.02 5.44
N VAL A 204 -23.55 -3.35 4.29
CA VAL A 204 -24.70 -2.56 3.87
C VAL A 204 -25.79 -3.54 3.46
N ASN A 205 -26.86 -3.61 4.26
CA ASN A 205 -27.98 -4.49 3.96
C ASN A 205 -28.79 -3.91 2.80
N THR A 206 -29.06 -4.73 1.79
CA THR A 206 -29.99 -4.39 0.71
C THR A 206 -31.39 -4.94 1.03
N PRO A 207 -32.47 -4.22 0.66
CA PRO A 207 -32.47 -2.91 -0.02
C PRO A 207 -32.04 -1.77 0.92
N LEU A 208 -31.35 -0.78 0.35
CA LEU A 208 -31.00 0.46 1.06
C LEU A 208 -32.27 1.20 1.47
N ASP A 209 -32.28 1.77 2.67
CA ASP A 209 -33.35 2.70 3.05
C ASP A 209 -33.22 4.03 2.28
N GLU A 210 -34.31 4.77 2.14
CA GLU A 210 -34.39 6.00 1.34
C GLU A 210 -33.42 7.10 1.84
N LEU A 211 -33.21 7.21 3.16
CA LEU A 211 -32.23 8.12 3.75
C LEU A 211 -30.80 7.65 3.48
N GLN A 212 -30.52 6.36 3.57
CA GLN A 212 -29.22 5.79 3.21
C GLN A 212 -28.90 6.00 1.73
N ALA A 213 -29.86 5.75 0.84
CA ALA A 213 -29.70 5.98 -0.59
C ALA A 213 -29.41 7.46 -0.89
N LEU A 214 -30.13 8.39 -0.24
CA LEU A 214 -29.90 9.83 -0.39
C LEU A 214 -28.51 10.28 0.14
N TYR A 215 -28.01 9.60 1.17
CA TYR A 215 -26.68 9.89 1.76
C TYR A 215 -25.53 9.38 0.90
N ILE A 216 -25.74 8.30 0.14
CA ILE A 216 -24.70 7.67 -0.69
C ILE A 216 -24.63 8.35 -2.07
N GLY A 217 -25.75 8.87 -2.57
CA GLY A 217 -25.89 9.53 -3.87
C GLY A 217 -26.46 8.62 -4.95
#